data_AF-A0A1H8BTG9-F1
#
_entry.id   AF-A0A1H8BTG9-F1
#
_cell.length_a   1.000
_cell.length_b   1.000
_cell.length_c   1.000
_cell.angle_alpha   90.00
_cell.angle_beta   90.00
_cell.angle_gamma   90.00
#
_symmetry.space_group_name_H-M   'P 1'
#
loop_
_entity.id
_entity.type
_entity.pdbx_description
1 polymer ?
#
loop_
_entity_poly.entity_id
_entity_poly.type
_entity_poly.pdbx_seq_one_letter_code
_entity_poly.pdbx_strand_id
1 'polypeptide(L)'
;MRKLSDYAVVGLFMLLLISLILVAIALPNFVLIWGISYIDFLDIVITSTEAYYFYAVAMVFILAPLFPIALAIELVLVKLCNQKIYEKINRPIETVASFFLILGYIYFIDDYIDELSISLKGGLVLALIYSMFFDLLEKGVIEDKFKEIEKRWRSRRRQKRRLLREKNKSD
;
A
#
# COMPACT_ATOMS: atom_id res chain seq x y z
N MET A 1 -20.95 29.12 25.72
CA MET A 1 -20.52 29.52 24.36
C MET A 1 -19.02 29.28 24.10
N ARG A 2 -18.06 29.59 25.00
CA ARG A 2 -16.62 29.32 24.77
C ARG A 2 -16.26 27.87 24.46
N LYS A 3 -16.80 26.88 25.19
CA LYS A 3 -16.48 25.46 24.93
C LYS A 3 -16.91 24.99 23.52
N LEU A 4 -18.01 25.51 22.98
CA LEU A 4 -18.50 25.15 21.65
C LEU A 4 -17.62 25.73 20.52
N SER A 5 -17.06 26.94 20.70
CA SER A 5 -16.06 27.48 19.78
C SER A 5 -14.77 26.68 19.83
N ASP A 6 -14.35 26.20 21.00
CA ASP A 6 -13.11 25.43 21.16
C ASP A 6 -13.21 24.07 20.44
N TYR A 7 -14.35 23.36 20.54
CA TYR A 7 -14.56 22.12 19.78
C TYR A 7 -14.67 22.35 18.26
N ALA A 8 -15.26 23.48 17.83
CA ALA A 8 -15.32 23.82 16.42
C ALA A 8 -13.93 24.12 15.83
N VAL A 9 -13.07 24.81 16.59
CA VAL A 9 -11.68 25.09 16.19
C VAL A 9 -10.86 23.80 16.12
N VAL A 10 -10.99 22.90 17.10
CA VAL A 10 -10.31 21.59 17.08
C VAL A 10 -10.81 20.74 15.92
N GLY A 11 -12.13 20.70 15.68
CA GLY A 11 -12.71 19.98 14.55
C GLY A 11 -12.22 20.49 13.20
N LEU A 12 -12.16 21.82 13.03
CA LEU A 12 -11.63 22.45 11.83
C LEU A 12 -10.14 22.13 11.65
N PHE A 13 -9.35 22.16 12.72
CA PHE A 13 -7.93 21.80 12.67
C PHE A 13 -7.72 20.32 12.28
N MET A 14 -8.54 19.41 12.81
CA MET A 14 -8.50 18.00 12.45
C MET A 14 -8.87 17.77 10.98
N LEU A 15 -9.90 18.44 10.47
CA LEU A 15 -10.26 18.38 9.05
C LEU A 15 -9.15 18.91 8.15
N LEU A 16 -8.49 20.00 8.55
CA LEU A 16 -7.37 20.59 7.81
C LEU A 16 -6.17 19.64 7.79
N LEU A 17 -5.88 18.98 8.92
CA LEU A 17 -4.84 17.97 9.00
C LEU A 17 -5.13 16.75 8.12
N ILE A 18 -6.36 16.23 8.15
CA ILE A 18 -6.78 15.10 7.31
C ILE A 18 -6.65 15.48 5.82
N SER A 19 -7.10 16.68 5.45
CA SER A 19 -7.01 17.18 4.08
C SER A 19 -5.55 17.30 3.64
N LEU A 20 -4.66 17.79 4.51
CA LEU A 20 -3.22 17.88 4.23
C LEU A 20 -2.60 16.50 3.97
N ILE A 21 -2.97 15.49 4.78
CA ILE A 21 -2.50 14.12 4.60
C ILE A 21 -2.99 13.54 3.27
N LEU A 22 -4.27 13.74 2.93
CA LEU A 22 -4.83 13.28 1.66
C LEU A 22 -4.12 13.91 0.47
N VAL A 23 -3.87 15.23 0.51
CA VAL A 23 -3.12 15.93 -0.54
C VAL A 23 -1.69 15.40 -0.63
N ALA A 24 -1.00 15.18 0.49
CA ALA A 24 0.36 14.66 0.51
C ALA A 24 0.48 13.25 -0.12
N ILE A 25 -0.58 12.43 -0.02
CA ILE A 25 -0.62 11.08 -0.60
C ILE A 25 -1.10 11.11 -2.07
N ALA A 26 -2.04 12.00 -2.42
CA ALA A 26 -2.55 12.13 -3.79
C ALA A 26 -1.56 12.83 -4.73
N LEU A 27 -0.80 13.81 -4.22
CA LEU A 27 0.12 14.62 -5.03
C LEU A 27 1.16 13.79 -5.79
N PRO A 28 1.84 12.79 -5.20
CA PRO A 28 2.73 11.89 -5.94
C PRO A 28 2.05 11.19 -7.11
N ASN A 29 0.79 10.75 -6.95
CA ASN A 29 0.03 10.11 -8.02
C ASN A 29 -0.26 11.08 -9.17
N PHE A 30 -0.66 12.31 -8.83
CA PHE A 30 -0.89 13.38 -9.80
C PHE A 30 0.37 13.68 -10.61
N VAL A 31 1.49 13.92 -9.93
CA VAL A 31 2.77 14.24 -10.57
C VAL A 31 3.24 13.07 -11.44
N LEU A 32 3.02 11.84 -11.00
CA LEU A 32 3.41 10.65 -11.74
C LEU A 32 2.64 10.53 -13.06
N ILE A 33 1.31 10.55 -13.01
CA ILE A 33 0.51 10.38 -14.23
C ILE A 33 0.71 11.57 -15.18
N TRP A 34 0.85 12.78 -14.65
CA TRP A 34 1.17 13.99 -15.42
C TRP A 34 2.55 13.91 -16.10
N GLY A 35 3.57 13.40 -15.41
CA GLY A 35 4.90 13.23 -16.01
C GLY A 35 4.91 12.15 -17.10
N ILE A 36 4.21 11.04 -16.87
CA ILE A 36 4.20 9.89 -17.77
C ILE A 36 3.34 10.17 -19.02
N SER A 37 2.28 10.99 -18.91
CA SER A 37 1.43 11.33 -20.06
C SER A 37 2.15 12.12 -21.16
N TYR A 38 3.30 12.74 -20.88
CA TYR A 38 4.13 13.39 -21.90
C TYR A 38 4.98 12.42 -22.73
N ILE A 39 4.95 11.14 -22.42
CA ILE A 39 5.75 10.13 -23.11
C ILE A 39 4.90 9.52 -24.24
N ASP A 40 5.08 10.02 -25.47
CA ASP A 40 4.26 9.67 -26.64
C ASP A 40 4.12 8.14 -26.87
N PHE A 41 5.17 7.35 -26.64
CA PHE A 41 5.12 5.90 -26.89
C PHE A 41 4.17 5.14 -25.95
N LEU A 42 3.83 5.74 -24.80
CA LEU A 42 2.93 5.15 -23.81
C LEU A 42 1.45 5.36 -24.16
N ASP A 43 1.15 6.29 -25.05
CA ASP A 43 -0.21 6.55 -25.56
C ASP A 43 -1.23 6.65 -24.42
N ILE A 44 -0.95 7.60 -23.52
CA ILE A 44 -1.80 7.97 -22.39
C ILE A 44 -2.39 9.33 -22.71
N VAL A 45 -3.70 9.37 -22.92
CA VAL A 45 -4.43 10.60 -23.29
C VAL A 45 -5.27 11.02 -22.09
N ILE A 46 -5.06 12.27 -21.65
CA ILE A 46 -5.82 12.88 -20.56
C ILE A 46 -6.30 14.23 -21.03
N THR A 47 -7.61 14.38 -21.22
CA THR A 47 -8.18 15.56 -21.89
C THR A 47 -8.57 16.67 -20.93
N SER A 48 -8.62 16.41 -19.62
CA SER A 48 -8.98 17.42 -18.61
C SER A 48 -8.10 17.38 -17.36
N THR A 49 -8.02 18.51 -16.67
CA THR A 49 -7.38 18.60 -15.34
C THR A 49 -8.12 17.76 -14.29
N GLU A 50 -9.44 17.61 -14.42
CA GLU A 50 -10.26 16.85 -13.49
C GLU A 50 -9.91 15.36 -13.53
N ALA A 51 -9.66 14.81 -14.72
CA ALA A 51 -9.22 13.43 -14.90
C ALA A 51 -7.90 13.14 -14.17
N TYR A 52 -6.94 14.08 -14.17
CA TYR A 52 -5.71 13.95 -13.38
C TYR A 52 -6.00 13.85 -11.88
N TYR A 53 -6.91 14.68 -11.36
CA TYR A 53 -7.29 14.65 -9.94
C TYR A 53 -8.03 13.37 -9.58
N PHE A 54 -9.01 12.95 -10.40
CA PHE A 54 -9.75 11.72 -10.16
C PHE A 54 -8.85 10.49 -10.20
N TYR A 55 -7.95 10.41 -11.18
CA TYR A 55 -6.95 9.34 -11.23
C TYR A 55 -6.07 9.35 -9.98
N ALA A 56 -5.53 10.53 -9.60
CA ALA A 56 -4.66 10.65 -8.44
C ALA A 56 -5.32 10.22 -7.14
N VAL A 57 -6.58 10.61 -6.93
CA VAL A 57 -7.39 10.23 -5.77
C VAL A 57 -7.75 8.75 -5.82
N ALA A 58 -8.19 8.23 -6.96
CA ALA A 58 -8.53 6.82 -7.12
C ALA A 58 -7.34 5.89 -6.82
N MET A 59 -6.14 6.29 -7.25
CA MET A 59 -4.90 5.54 -6.98
C MET A 59 -4.50 5.54 -5.50
N VAL A 60 -4.93 6.52 -4.68
CA VAL A 60 -4.75 6.44 -3.21
C VAL A 60 -5.48 5.24 -2.63
N PHE A 61 -6.64 4.90 -3.19
CA PHE A 61 -7.49 3.81 -2.71
C PHE A 61 -7.13 2.45 -3.29
N ILE A 62 -6.08 2.32 -4.10
CA ILE A 62 -5.66 1.05 -4.71
C ILE A 62 -5.36 -0.05 -3.67
N LEU A 63 -4.96 0.32 -2.46
CA LEU A 63 -4.73 -0.63 -1.37
C LEU A 63 -6.03 -1.29 -0.88
N ALA A 64 -7.19 -0.66 -1.05
CA ALA A 64 -8.47 -1.19 -0.62
C ALA A 64 -8.85 -2.49 -1.34
N PRO A 65 -8.76 -2.60 -2.68
CA PRO A 65 -8.93 -3.88 -3.37
C PRO A 65 -7.71 -4.81 -3.26
N LEU A 66 -6.48 -4.29 -3.14
CA LEU A 66 -5.29 -5.15 -3.01
C LEU A 66 -5.30 -5.96 -1.71
N PHE A 67 -5.66 -5.35 -0.57
CA PHE A 67 -5.53 -5.98 0.74
C PHE A 67 -6.36 -7.27 0.90
N PRO A 68 -7.67 -7.31 0.56
CA PRO A 68 -8.45 -8.54 0.63
C PRO A 68 -7.91 -9.66 -0.27
N ILE A 69 -7.37 -9.30 -1.43
CA ILE A 69 -6.87 -10.28 -2.40
C ILE A 69 -5.53 -10.85 -1.96
N ALA A 70 -4.63 -9.99 -1.45
CA ALA A 70 -3.39 -10.45 -0.83
C ALA A 70 -3.67 -11.43 0.31
N LEU A 71 -4.62 -11.10 1.20
CA LEU A 71 -5.02 -11.97 2.31
C LEU A 71 -5.65 -13.29 1.81
N ALA A 72 -6.46 -13.25 0.75
CA ALA A 72 -7.03 -14.45 0.15
C ALA A 72 -5.94 -15.37 -0.44
N ILE A 73 -4.96 -14.81 -1.15
CA ILE A 73 -3.81 -15.53 -1.69
C ILE A 73 -3.01 -16.16 -0.55
N GLU A 74 -2.72 -15.40 0.51
CA GLU A 74 -2.01 -15.89 1.69
C GLU A 74 -2.71 -17.10 2.32
N LEU A 75 -4.03 -16.99 2.56
CA LEU A 75 -4.83 -18.07 3.14
C LEU A 75 -4.83 -19.34 2.25
N VAL A 76 -4.92 -19.17 0.94
CA VAL A 76 -4.90 -20.29 -0.02
C VAL A 76 -3.52 -20.96 0.00
N LEU A 77 -2.43 -20.18 -0.02
CA LEU A 77 -1.07 -20.70 -0.03
C LEU A 77 -0.71 -21.42 1.27
N VAL A 78 -1.11 -20.88 2.43
CA VAL A 78 -0.92 -21.55 3.74
C VAL A 78 -1.65 -22.90 3.78
N LYS A 79 -2.82 -23.01 3.14
CA LYS A 79 -3.60 -24.25 3.11
C LYS A 79 -3.05 -25.29 2.13
N LEU A 80 -2.48 -24.85 1.00
CA LEU A 80 -2.04 -25.74 -0.09
C LEU A 80 -0.56 -26.13 0.00
N CYS A 81 0.30 -25.30 0.59
CA CYS A 81 1.74 -25.50 0.58
C CYS A 81 2.29 -25.87 1.96
N ASN A 82 3.24 -26.81 1.99
CA ASN A 82 4.10 -27.01 3.16
C ASN A 82 4.92 -25.74 3.45
N GLN A 83 5.23 -25.50 4.73
CA GLN A 83 5.87 -24.26 5.20
C GLN A 83 7.16 -23.87 4.45
N LYS A 84 8.00 -24.85 4.09
CA LYS A 84 9.23 -24.60 3.30
C LYS A 84 8.97 -24.16 1.85
N ILE A 85 7.89 -24.66 1.25
CA ILE A 85 7.49 -24.31 -0.12
C ILE A 85 6.82 -22.94 -0.11
N TYR A 86 5.95 -22.71 0.87
CA TYR A 86 5.31 -21.43 1.12
C TYR A 86 6.32 -20.28 1.20
N GLU A 87 7.35 -20.38 2.05
CA GLU A 87 8.38 -19.34 2.21
C GLU A 87 9.13 -19.01 0.90
N LYS A 88 9.25 -19.97 -0.01
CA LYS A 88 9.96 -19.79 -1.28
C LYS A 88 9.10 -19.18 -2.38
N ILE A 89 7.82 -19.56 -2.44
CA ILE A 89 6.93 -19.22 -3.58
C ILE A 89 6.01 -18.04 -3.24
N ASN A 90 5.76 -17.74 -1.96
CA ASN A 90 4.84 -16.68 -1.55
C ASN A 90 5.23 -15.32 -2.15
N ARG A 91 6.49 -14.90 -1.98
CA ARG A 91 6.97 -13.60 -2.50
C ARG A 91 6.77 -13.42 -4.01
N PRO A 92 7.24 -14.34 -4.89
CA PRO A 92 6.97 -14.23 -6.32
C PRO A 92 5.48 -14.17 -6.67
N ILE A 93 4.65 -14.97 -6.00
CA ILE A 93 3.19 -14.98 -6.25
C ILE A 93 2.58 -13.65 -5.84
N GLU A 94 2.92 -13.13 -4.65
CA GLU A 94 2.44 -11.83 -4.16
C GLU A 94 2.85 -10.69 -5.10
N THR A 95 4.09 -10.67 -5.58
CA THR A 95 4.56 -9.65 -6.52
C THR A 95 3.80 -9.72 -7.86
N VAL A 96 3.66 -10.92 -8.43
CA VAL A 96 2.96 -11.10 -9.71
C VAL A 96 1.47 -10.77 -9.56
N ALA A 97 0.83 -11.23 -8.49
CA ALA A 97 -0.57 -10.91 -8.21
C ALA A 97 -0.76 -9.41 -8.00
N SER A 98 0.10 -8.76 -7.22
CA SER A 98 0.04 -7.31 -6.99
C SER A 98 0.19 -6.53 -8.29
N PHE A 99 1.12 -6.92 -9.17
CA PHE A 99 1.27 -6.31 -10.49
C PHE A 99 -0.03 -6.42 -11.32
N PHE A 100 -0.61 -7.61 -11.42
CA PHE A 100 -1.85 -7.80 -12.20
C PHE A 100 -3.06 -7.11 -11.56
N LEU A 101 -3.11 -7.02 -10.23
CA LEU A 101 -4.16 -6.28 -9.54
C LEU A 101 -4.04 -4.78 -9.76
N ILE A 102 -2.83 -4.24 -9.69
CA ILE A 102 -2.59 -2.82 -10.00
C ILE A 102 -2.95 -2.54 -11.45
N LEU A 103 -2.52 -3.40 -12.38
CA LEU A 103 -2.84 -3.26 -13.80
C LEU A 103 -4.36 -3.31 -14.03
N GLY A 104 -5.05 -4.28 -13.43
CA GLY A 104 -6.51 -4.38 -13.52
C GLY A 104 -7.22 -3.17 -12.90
N TYR A 105 -6.71 -2.64 -11.80
CA TYR A 105 -7.25 -1.44 -11.16
C TYR A 105 -7.03 -0.18 -12.00
N ILE A 106 -5.88 -0.05 -12.68
CA ILE A 106 -5.63 1.04 -13.62
C ILE A 106 -6.66 1.01 -14.76
N TYR A 107 -6.92 -0.15 -15.37
CA TYR A 107 -7.96 -0.25 -16.41
C TYR A 107 -9.38 -0.05 -15.89
N PHE A 108 -9.63 -0.44 -14.65
CA PHE A 108 -10.91 -0.11 -14.01
C PHE A 108 -11.08 1.41 -13.84
N ILE A 109 -10.01 2.14 -13.51
CA ILE A 109 -10.05 3.61 -13.44
C ILE A 109 -10.19 4.22 -14.84
N ASP A 110 -9.47 3.69 -15.82
CA ASP A 110 -9.56 4.11 -17.23
C ASP A 110 -11.00 4.03 -17.74
N ASP A 111 -11.69 2.92 -17.48
CA ASP A 111 -13.11 2.72 -17.85
C ASP A 111 -14.08 3.61 -17.04
N TYR A 112 -13.68 4.09 -15.86
CA TYR A 112 -14.51 4.92 -14.99
C TYR A 112 -14.36 6.43 -15.25
N ILE A 113 -13.26 6.86 -15.86
CA ILE A 113 -12.96 8.28 -16.13
C ILE A 113 -13.02 8.51 -17.64
N ASP A 114 -14.14 9.02 -18.14
CA ASP A 114 -14.38 9.23 -19.58
C ASP A 114 -13.30 10.06 -20.32
N GLU A 115 -12.56 10.90 -19.60
CA GLU A 115 -11.54 11.83 -20.11
C GLU A 115 -10.11 11.29 -19.97
N LEU A 116 -9.97 10.00 -19.66
CA LEU A 116 -8.73 9.25 -19.53
C LEU A 116 -8.76 8.09 -20.53
N SER A 117 -7.67 7.89 -21.26
CA SER A 117 -7.47 6.72 -22.10
C SER A 117 -6.03 6.24 -21.96
N ILE A 118 -5.86 5.04 -21.44
CA ILE A 118 -4.56 4.41 -21.18
C ILE A 118 -4.36 3.23 -22.12
N SER A 119 -3.38 3.32 -23.03
CA SER A 119 -3.03 2.18 -23.87
C SER A 119 -2.47 0.99 -23.06
N LEU A 120 -2.43 -0.18 -23.70
CA LEU A 120 -1.85 -1.39 -23.09
C LEU A 120 -0.43 -1.14 -22.53
N LYS A 121 0.39 -0.41 -23.28
CA LYS A 121 1.78 -0.11 -22.92
C LYS A 121 1.85 0.87 -21.75
N GLY A 122 1.02 1.92 -21.77
CA GLY A 122 0.89 2.89 -20.69
C GLY A 122 0.50 2.21 -19.39
N GLY A 123 -0.52 1.35 -19.42
CA GLY A 123 -0.99 0.60 -18.26
C GLY A 123 0.08 -0.33 -17.68
N LEU A 124 0.80 -1.06 -18.53
CA LEU A 124 1.90 -1.93 -18.09
C LEU A 124 3.03 -1.16 -17.41
N VAL A 125 3.43 -0.01 -17.96
CA VAL A 125 4.49 0.83 -17.38
C VAL A 125 4.03 1.45 -16.07
N LEU A 126 2.80 1.98 -16.00
CA LEU A 126 2.22 2.48 -14.76
C LEU A 126 2.18 1.39 -13.69
N ALA A 127 1.67 0.20 -14.02
CA ALA A 127 1.59 -0.92 -13.09
C ALA A 127 2.97 -1.33 -12.57
N LEU A 128 3.99 -1.34 -13.44
CA LEU A 128 5.36 -1.61 -13.04
C LEU A 128 5.88 -0.56 -12.05
N ILE A 129 5.71 0.73 -12.35
CA ILE A 129 6.16 1.83 -11.50
C ILE A 129 5.47 1.76 -10.13
N TYR A 130 4.15 1.57 -10.11
CA TYR A 130 3.40 1.42 -8.86
C TYR A 130 3.85 0.21 -8.05
N SER A 131 4.11 -0.93 -8.71
CA SER A 131 4.63 -2.11 -8.05
C SER A 131 5.99 -1.83 -7.39
N MET A 132 6.89 -1.09 -8.07
CA MET A 132 8.18 -0.69 -7.49
C MET A 132 8.01 0.25 -6.29
N PHE A 133 7.05 1.18 -6.32
CA PHE A 133 6.73 2.05 -5.18
C PHE A 133 6.25 1.24 -3.97
N PHE A 134 5.36 0.26 -4.18
CA PHE A 134 4.89 -0.60 -3.08
C PHE A 134 6.01 -1.45 -2.49
N ASP A 135 6.86 -2.02 -3.34
CA ASP A 135 8.05 -2.77 -2.93
C ASP A 135 9.00 -1.94 -2.05
N LEU A 136 9.20 -0.66 -2.38
CA LEU A 136 10.03 0.27 -1.60
C LEU A 136 9.39 0.62 -0.25
N LEU A 137 8.07 0.83 -0.21
CA LEU A 137 7.32 1.08 1.02
C LEU A 137 7.40 -0.12 1.98
N GLU A 138 7.31 -1.33 1.44
CA GLU A 138 7.37 -2.57 2.22
C GLU A 138 8.77 -2.81 2.81
N LYS A 139 9.81 -2.71 1.98
CA LYS A 139 11.21 -2.94 2.38
C LYS A 139 11.76 -1.89 3.34
N GLY A 140 11.34 -0.63 3.20
CA GLY A 140 11.98 0.50 3.91
C GLY A 140 11.47 0.77 5.33
N VAL A 141 10.21 0.46 5.66
CA VAL A 141 9.60 0.90 6.93
C VAL A 141 8.95 -0.24 7.71
N ILE A 142 8.36 -1.20 7.00
CA ILE A 142 7.61 -2.30 7.63
C ILE A 142 8.57 -3.43 8.03
N GLU A 143 9.50 -3.81 7.15
CA GLU A 143 10.41 -4.93 7.40
C GLU A 143 11.33 -4.69 8.61
N ASP A 144 11.84 -3.47 8.78
CA ASP A 144 12.70 -3.11 9.91
C ASP A 144 11.94 -3.06 11.24
N LYS A 145 10.72 -2.52 11.24
CA LYS A 145 9.86 -2.52 12.44
C LYS A 145 9.41 -3.93 12.83
N PHE A 146 9.11 -4.79 11.85
CA PHE A 146 8.79 -6.20 12.10
C PHE A 146 9.98 -6.97 12.69
N LYS A 147 11.18 -6.79 12.13
CA LYS A 147 12.42 -7.38 12.68
C LYS A 147 12.69 -6.91 14.11
N GLU A 148 12.43 -5.64 14.41
CA GLU A 148 12.60 -5.10 15.75
C GLU A 148 11.60 -5.71 16.76
N ILE A 149 10.32 -5.80 16.37
CA ILE A 149 9.26 -6.42 17.17
C ILE A 149 9.57 -7.91 17.44
N GLU A 150 10.01 -8.63 16.41
CA GLU A 150 10.37 -10.04 16.53
C GLU A 150 11.56 -10.23 17.49
N LYS A 151 12.58 -9.35 17.40
CA LYS A 151 13.74 -9.35 18.30
C LYS A 151 13.33 -9.11 19.75
N ARG A 152 12.39 -8.18 20.01
CA ARG A 152 11.82 -7.91 21.35
C ARG A 152 11.02 -9.11 21.88
N TRP A 153 10.27 -9.80 21.02
CA TRP A 153 9.53 -11.00 21.43
C TRP A 153 10.45 -12.17 21.80
N ARG A 154 11.49 -12.40 20.99
CA ARG A 154 12.51 -13.44 21.26
C ARG A 154 13.28 -13.15 22.56
N SER A 155 13.62 -11.88 22.84
CA SER A 155 14.31 -11.51 24.09
C SER A 155 13.45 -11.73 25.33
N ARG A 156 12.16 -11.34 25.29
CA ARG A 156 11.20 -11.57 26.37
C ARG A 156 10.99 -13.07 26.66
N ARG A 157 10.88 -13.91 25.63
CA ARG A 157 10.81 -15.38 25.80
C ARG A 157 12.06 -15.94 26.47
N ARG A 158 13.25 -15.45 26.11
CA ARG A 158 14.52 -15.87 26.73
C ARG A 158 14.61 -15.44 28.19
N GLN A 159 14.23 -14.20 28.52
CA GLN A 159 14.17 -13.73 29.91
C GLN A 159 13.18 -14.54 30.76
N LYS A 160 11.96 -14.77 30.25
CA LYS A 160 10.95 -15.58 30.96
C LYS A 160 11.45 -16.99 31.26
N ARG A 161 12.19 -17.63 30.33
CA ARG A 161 12.82 -18.94 30.54
C ARG A 161 13.96 -18.92 31.56
N ARG A 162 14.74 -17.83 31.65
CA ARG A 162 15.78 -17.67 32.67
C ARG A 162 15.19 -17.51 34.07
N LEU A 163 14.21 -16.63 34.21
CA LEU A 163 13.50 -16.40 35.47
C LEU A 163 12.81 -17.67 36.00
N LEU A 164 12.20 -18.47 35.12
CA LEU A 164 11.63 -19.77 35.48
C LEU A 164 12.68 -20.78 35.96
N ARG A 165 13.90 -20.76 35.38
CA ARG A 165 15.00 -21.64 35.80
C ARG A 165 15.63 -21.21 37.13
N GLU A 166 15.69 -19.92 37.40
CA GLU A 166 16.19 -19.38 38.67
C GLU A 166 15.22 -19.67 39.80
N LYS A 167 13.91 -19.50 39.56
CA LYS A 167 12.87 -19.85 40.52
C LYS A 167 12.88 -21.34 40.89
N ASN A 168 12.99 -22.24 39.91
CA ASN A 168 13.06 -23.68 40.16
C ASN A 168 14.38 -24.15 40.82
N LYS A 169 15.38 -23.29 40.99
CA LYS A 169 16.63 -23.59 41.74
C LYS A 169 16.61 -23.07 43.17
N SER A 170 15.63 -22.24 43.52
CA SER A 170 15.49 -21.63 44.84
C SER A 170 14.42 -22.30 45.72
N ASP A 171 13.62 -23.20 45.13
CA ASP A 171 12.74 -24.17 45.80
C ASP A 171 13.46 -25.52 45.95
#